data_AF-A0A942ZCC4-F1
#
_entry.id   AF-A0A942ZCC4-F1
#
_cell.length_a   1.000
_cell.length_b   1.000
_cell.length_c   1.000
_cell.angle_alpha   90.00
_cell.angle_beta   90.00
_cell.angle_gamma   90.00
#
_symmetry.space_group_name_H-M   'P 1'
#
loop_
_entity.id
_entity.type
_entity.pdbx_description
1 polymer ?
#
loop_
_entity_poly.entity_id
_entity_poly.type
_entity_poly.pdbx_seq_one_letter_code
_entity_poly.pdbx_strand_id
1 'polypeptide(L)'
;MINIIVIKGKNMNYQIKFVKDKIKSLVNKNKQLDNEIQNTTSGDVKAVKKKQKADNNNELRKSRTEKYEIEEIQEDVRFMKKSCMLLQKLGLIKSQYQFCNEYLKRTKHYLSMLLTENRHPSIDSISCLVKKLMDIRQQYDDYEDKNAINRHLDNIIAEGQQLITKRLICYW
;
A
#
# COMPACT_ATOMS: atom_id res chain seq x y z
N MET A 1 -16.25 23.15 0.88
CA MET A 1 -14.93 22.67 0.43
C MET A 1 -14.99 21.16 0.16
N ILE A 2 -15.54 20.76 -0.98
CA ILE A 2 -15.64 19.36 -1.41
C ILE A 2 -14.89 19.31 -2.76
N ASN A 3 -13.86 18.45 -2.88
CA ASN A 3 -13.39 17.79 -4.13
C ASN A 3 -11.89 17.63 -4.41
N ILE A 4 -10.94 18.12 -3.62
CA ILE A 4 -9.52 17.86 -3.95
C ILE A 4 -9.10 16.42 -3.62
N ILE A 5 -9.63 15.85 -2.53
CA ILE A 5 -9.30 14.48 -2.08
C ILE A 5 -9.86 13.40 -3.03
N VAL A 6 -11.01 13.65 -3.67
CA VAL A 6 -11.68 12.70 -4.59
C VAL A 6 -10.92 12.55 -5.91
N ILE A 7 -10.26 13.61 -6.38
CA ILE A 7 -9.59 13.62 -7.70
C ILE A 7 -8.28 12.82 -7.68
N LYS A 8 -7.52 12.82 -6.57
CA LYS A 8 -6.22 12.13 -6.50
C LYS A 8 -6.29 10.66 -6.10
N GLY A 9 -7.28 10.26 -5.28
CA GLY A 9 -7.57 8.84 -5.03
C GLY A 9 -7.96 8.07 -6.30
N LYS A 10 -8.56 8.77 -7.28
CA LYS A 10 -8.79 8.23 -8.63
C LYS A 10 -7.49 7.96 -9.38
N ASN A 11 -6.48 8.83 -9.26
CA ASN A 11 -5.23 8.74 -10.02
C ASN A 11 -4.43 7.47 -9.70
N MET A 12 -4.33 7.09 -8.42
CA MET A 12 -3.62 5.86 -8.03
C MET A 12 -4.42 4.59 -8.40
N ASN A 13 -5.75 4.66 -8.39
CA ASN A 13 -6.61 3.58 -8.91
C ASN A 13 -6.48 3.42 -10.43
N TYR A 14 -6.26 4.51 -11.17
CA TYR A 14 -5.95 4.45 -12.61
C TYR A 14 -4.55 3.87 -12.84
N GLN A 15 -3.55 4.28 -12.06
CA GLN A 15 -2.19 3.74 -12.16
C GLN A 15 -2.15 2.24 -11.91
N ILE A 16 -2.75 1.74 -10.81
CA ILE A 16 -2.77 0.30 -10.53
C ILE A 16 -3.53 -0.48 -11.60
N LYS A 17 -4.62 0.08 -12.14
CA LYS A 17 -5.37 -0.53 -13.25
C LYS A 17 -4.50 -0.62 -14.50
N PHE A 18 -3.82 0.47 -14.86
CA PHE A 18 -2.91 0.50 -15.99
C PHE A 18 -1.78 -0.53 -15.87
N VAL A 19 -1.16 -0.64 -14.69
CA VAL A 19 -0.12 -1.64 -14.42
C VAL A 19 -0.66 -3.07 -14.52
N LYS A 20 -1.86 -3.33 -13.98
CA LYS A 20 -2.55 -4.64 -14.11
C LYS A 20 -2.84 -5.00 -15.56
N ASP A 21 -3.32 -4.03 -16.35
CA ASP A 21 -3.61 -4.21 -17.77
C ASP A 21 -2.32 -4.46 -18.57
N LYS A 22 -1.23 -3.74 -18.26
CA LYS A 22 0.10 -3.94 -18.84
C LYS A 22 0.64 -5.35 -18.55
N ILE A 23 0.57 -5.81 -17.29
CA ILE A 23 0.95 -7.17 -16.89
C ILE A 23 0.16 -8.21 -17.69
N LYS A 24 -1.17 -8.05 -17.77
CA LYS A 24 -2.05 -8.97 -18.52
C LYS A 24 -1.67 -9.02 -20.00
N SER A 25 -1.40 -7.87 -20.61
CA SER A 25 -0.96 -7.76 -22.00
C SER A 25 0.38 -8.48 -22.23
N LEU A 26 1.37 -8.26 -21.37
CA LEU A 26 2.69 -8.90 -21.46
C LEU A 26 2.60 -10.43 -21.31
N VAL A 27 1.79 -10.92 -20.37
CA VAL A 27 1.56 -12.37 -20.19
C VAL A 27 0.93 -12.97 -21.44
N ASN A 28 -0.07 -12.31 -22.03
CA ASN A 28 -0.71 -12.79 -23.26
C ASN A 28 0.25 -12.80 -24.45
N LYS A 29 1.06 -11.75 -24.62
CA LYS A 29 2.09 -11.68 -25.65
C LYS A 29 3.13 -12.80 -25.50
N ASN A 30 3.54 -13.11 -24.27
CA ASN A 30 4.47 -14.21 -24.03
C ASN A 30 3.87 -15.58 -24.37
N LYS A 31 2.59 -15.82 -24.08
CA LYS A 31 1.89 -17.03 -24.51
C LYS A 31 1.82 -17.16 -26.03
N GLN A 32 1.56 -16.05 -26.74
CA GLN A 32 1.58 -16.03 -28.21
C GLN A 32 2.98 -16.35 -28.75
N LEU A 33 4.02 -15.70 -28.19
CA LEU A 33 5.41 -15.98 -28.56
C LEU A 33 5.80 -17.44 -28.31
N ASP A 34 5.30 -18.07 -27.25
CA ASP A 34 5.55 -19.48 -26.99
C ASP A 34 5.00 -20.38 -28.08
N ASN A 35 3.75 -20.17 -28.50
CA ASN A 35 3.15 -20.90 -29.62
C ASN A 35 3.92 -20.65 -30.92
N GLU A 36 4.30 -19.40 -31.18
CA GLU A 36 5.05 -19.03 -32.38
C GLU A 36 6.46 -19.64 -32.42
N ILE A 37 7.17 -19.67 -31.29
CA ILE A 37 8.52 -20.27 -31.18
C ILE A 37 8.46 -21.78 -31.43
N GLN A 38 7.40 -22.45 -30.98
CA GLN A 38 7.18 -23.88 -31.23
C GLN A 38 6.93 -24.16 -32.71
N ASN A 39 6.16 -23.30 -33.38
CA ASN A 39 5.76 -23.47 -34.78
C ASN A 39 6.74 -22.88 -35.81
N THR A 40 7.80 -22.19 -35.36
CA THR A 40 8.81 -21.59 -36.25
C THR A 40 9.94 -22.58 -36.52
N THR A 41 10.17 -22.89 -37.79
CA THR A 41 11.27 -23.76 -38.28
C THR A 41 12.58 -23.01 -38.52
N SER A 42 12.53 -21.74 -38.92
CA SER A 42 13.73 -20.90 -39.12
C SER A 42 14.41 -20.55 -37.80
N GLY A 43 15.71 -20.89 -37.69
CA GLY A 43 16.54 -20.64 -36.52
C GLY A 43 16.66 -19.15 -36.17
N ASP A 44 16.87 -18.29 -37.16
CA ASP A 44 17.05 -16.85 -36.97
C ASP A 44 15.76 -16.19 -36.46
N VAL A 45 14.62 -16.54 -37.06
CA VAL A 45 13.31 -16.03 -36.62
C VAL A 45 13.00 -16.52 -35.20
N LYS A 46 13.36 -17.76 -34.87
CA LYS A 46 13.19 -18.32 -33.52
C LYS A 46 14.07 -17.58 -32.50
N ALA A 47 15.29 -17.19 -32.87
CA ALA A 47 16.19 -16.42 -32.02
C ALA A 47 15.63 -15.01 -31.73
N VAL A 48 15.09 -14.33 -32.75
CA VAL A 48 14.44 -13.02 -32.59
C VAL A 48 13.24 -13.11 -31.64
N LYS A 49 12.36 -14.11 -31.81
CA LYS A 49 11.20 -14.31 -30.93
C LYS A 49 11.60 -14.65 -29.48
N LYS A 50 12.65 -15.45 -29.30
CA LYS A 50 13.22 -15.72 -27.96
C LYS A 50 13.74 -14.45 -27.29
N LYS A 51 14.41 -13.58 -28.03
CA LYS A 51 14.87 -12.28 -27.53
C LYS A 51 13.69 -11.39 -27.12
N GLN A 52 12.67 -11.27 -27.97
CA GLN A 52 11.45 -10.52 -27.65
C GLN A 52 10.74 -11.06 -26.41
N LYS A 53 10.69 -12.38 -26.22
CA LYS A 53 10.15 -12.99 -25.00
C LYS A 53 10.97 -12.63 -23.76
N ALA A 54 12.30 -12.62 -23.87
CA ALA A 54 13.18 -12.22 -22.78
C ALA A 54 12.97 -10.74 -22.38
N ASP A 55 12.83 -9.85 -23.37
CA ASP A 55 12.54 -8.44 -23.16
C ASP A 55 11.18 -8.24 -22.48
N ASN A 56 10.13 -8.93 -22.95
CA ASN A 56 8.82 -8.92 -22.31
C ASN A 56 8.86 -9.44 -20.87
N ASN A 57 9.65 -10.49 -20.60
CA ASN A 57 9.82 -11.01 -19.23
C ASN A 57 10.52 -10.02 -18.31
N ASN A 58 11.50 -9.27 -18.82
CA ASN A 58 12.15 -8.21 -18.06
C ASN A 58 11.15 -7.09 -17.71
N GLU A 59 10.34 -6.68 -18.69
CA GLU A 59 9.30 -5.67 -18.49
C GLU A 59 8.19 -6.15 -17.54
N LEU A 60 7.88 -7.46 -17.57
CA LEU A 60 6.95 -8.09 -16.65
C LEU A 60 7.47 -8.06 -15.21
N ARG A 61 8.77 -8.27 -15.00
CA ARG A 61 9.39 -8.13 -13.67
C ARG A 61 9.22 -6.70 -13.15
N LYS A 62 9.60 -5.70 -13.95
CA LYS A 62 9.46 -4.28 -13.59
C LYS A 62 8.02 -3.91 -13.26
N SER A 63 7.07 -4.29 -14.12
CA SER A 63 5.65 -3.98 -13.94
C SER A 63 5.06 -4.66 -12.70
N ARG A 64 5.53 -5.88 -12.35
CA ARG A 64 5.14 -6.55 -11.11
C ARG A 64 5.70 -5.81 -9.89
N THR A 65 6.97 -5.41 -9.91
CA THR A 65 7.57 -4.59 -8.84
C THR A 65 6.78 -3.28 -8.64
N GLU A 66 6.50 -2.55 -9.72
CA GLU A 66 5.69 -1.32 -9.67
C GLU A 66 4.28 -1.58 -9.07
N LYS A 67 3.65 -2.70 -9.44
CA LYS A 67 2.35 -3.11 -8.87
C LYS A 67 2.44 -3.27 -7.34
N TYR A 68 3.49 -3.95 -6.87
CA TYR A 68 3.69 -4.20 -5.44
C TYR A 68 3.92 -2.89 -4.69
N GLU A 69 4.77 -2.00 -5.20
CA GLU A 69 5.03 -0.69 -4.59
C GLU A 69 3.75 0.15 -4.47
N ILE A 70 2.94 0.22 -5.53
CA ILE A 70 1.67 0.97 -5.51
C ILE A 70 0.68 0.36 -4.48
N GLU A 71 0.57 -0.97 -4.43
CA GLU A 71 -0.31 -1.65 -3.49
C GLU A 71 0.16 -1.45 -2.04
N GLU A 72 1.47 -1.45 -1.79
CA GLU A 72 2.06 -1.18 -0.48
C GLU A 72 1.80 0.25 -0.01
N ILE A 73 1.98 1.26 -0.87
CA ILE A 73 1.61 2.66 -0.56
C ILE A 73 0.13 2.74 -0.19
N GLN A 74 -0.75 2.06 -0.93
CA GLN A 74 -2.18 2.07 -0.66
C GLN A 74 -2.53 1.44 0.69
N GLU A 75 -1.89 0.34 1.06
CA GLU A 75 -2.06 -0.32 2.36
C GLU A 75 -1.60 0.60 3.50
N ASP A 76 -0.39 1.15 3.39
CA ASP A 76 0.20 2.05 4.37
C ASP A 76 -0.68 3.29 4.62
N VAL A 77 -1.09 3.98 3.55
CA VAL A 77 -1.90 5.20 3.65
C VAL A 77 -3.30 4.89 4.18
N ARG A 78 -3.87 3.73 3.84
CA ARG A 78 -5.15 3.27 4.36
C ARG A 78 -5.08 3.02 5.86
N PHE A 79 -4.02 2.38 6.34
CA PHE A 79 -3.78 2.17 7.76
C PHE A 79 -3.71 3.52 8.50
N MET A 80 -2.93 4.48 8.01
CA MET A 80 -2.80 5.81 8.63
C MET A 80 -4.16 6.53 8.75
N LYS A 81 -4.98 6.44 7.69
CA LYS A 81 -6.33 7.02 7.69
C LYS A 81 -7.26 6.32 8.67
N LYS A 82 -7.29 4.99 8.69
CA LYS A 82 -8.11 4.20 9.62
C LYS A 82 -7.76 4.54 11.06
N SER A 83 -6.47 4.65 11.39
CA SER A 83 -6.00 4.97 12.74
C SER A 83 -6.45 6.36 13.17
N CYS A 84 -6.30 7.35 12.29
CA CYS A 84 -6.82 8.70 12.56
C CYS A 84 -8.34 8.67 12.81
N MET A 85 -9.11 7.99 11.96
CA MET A 85 -10.57 7.90 12.11
C MET A 85 -11.00 7.19 13.40
N LEU A 86 -10.29 6.12 13.78
CA LEU A 86 -10.56 5.41 15.03
C LEU A 86 -10.32 6.31 16.24
N LEU A 87 -9.16 6.98 16.30
CA LEU A 87 -8.84 7.89 17.40
C LEU A 87 -9.82 9.07 17.49
N GLN A 88 -10.31 9.57 16.36
CA GLN A 88 -11.40 10.57 16.34
C GLN A 88 -12.70 10.01 16.90
N LYS A 89 -13.09 8.78 16.50
CA LYS A 89 -14.30 8.11 16.98
C LYS A 89 -14.26 7.84 18.49
N LEU A 90 -13.08 7.58 19.03
CA LEU A 90 -12.83 7.42 20.47
C LEU A 90 -12.75 8.75 21.23
N GLY A 91 -12.86 9.89 20.54
CA GLY A 91 -12.74 11.22 21.17
C GLY A 91 -11.32 11.60 21.62
N LEU A 92 -10.32 10.78 21.31
CA LEU A 92 -8.92 10.98 21.72
C LEU A 92 -8.25 12.12 20.94
N ILE A 93 -8.72 12.39 19.73
CA ILE A 93 -8.26 13.51 18.91
C ILE A 93 -9.44 14.24 18.28
N LYS A 94 -9.30 15.56 18.11
CA LYS A 94 -10.31 16.41 17.50
C LYS A 94 -10.10 16.59 15.99
N SER A 95 -8.89 16.36 15.48
CA SER A 95 -8.56 16.61 14.08
C SER A 95 -7.38 15.79 13.56
N GLN A 96 -7.24 15.72 12.23
CA GLN A 96 -6.06 15.16 11.57
C GLN A 96 -4.75 15.88 11.94
N TYR A 97 -4.82 17.16 12.32
CA TYR A 97 -3.63 17.92 12.72
C TYR A 97 -3.11 17.46 14.07
N GLN A 98 -4.04 17.19 14.99
CA GLN A 98 -3.71 16.62 16.29
C GLN A 98 -3.14 15.21 16.14
N PHE A 99 -3.72 14.39 15.26
CA PHE A 99 -3.17 13.08 14.90
C PHE A 99 -1.70 13.18 14.44
N CYS A 100 -1.41 14.05 13.46
CA CYS A 100 -0.05 14.18 12.94
C CYS A 100 0.94 14.66 14.01
N ASN A 101 0.56 15.63 14.82
CA ASN A 101 1.45 16.21 15.82
C ASN A 101 1.67 15.25 17.00
N GLU A 102 0.58 14.79 17.63
CA GLU A 102 0.65 14.06 18.90
C GLU A 102 0.90 12.57 18.71
N TYR A 103 0.41 11.96 17.63
CA TYR A 103 0.51 10.51 17.42
C TYR A 103 1.62 10.11 16.46
N LEU A 104 1.94 10.95 15.49
CA LEU A 104 3.00 10.66 14.52
C LEU A 104 4.29 11.44 14.77
N LYS A 105 4.26 12.48 15.62
CA LYS A 105 5.36 13.44 15.80
C LYS A 105 5.83 14.04 14.46
N ARG A 106 4.87 14.38 13.59
CA ARG A 106 5.09 14.95 12.26
C ARG A 106 4.37 16.30 12.12
N THR A 107 4.66 17.01 11.04
CA THR A 107 4.01 18.29 10.72
C THR A 107 2.50 18.10 10.59
N LYS A 108 1.72 19.14 10.92
CA LYS A 108 0.24 19.10 10.89
C LYS A 108 -0.33 18.63 9.54
N HIS A 109 0.36 18.85 8.43
CA HIS A 109 -0.10 18.47 7.09
C HIS A 109 0.40 17.09 6.63
N TYR A 110 1.10 16.34 7.48
CA TYR A 110 1.73 15.08 7.10
C TYR A 110 0.73 14.06 6.52
N LEU A 111 -0.39 13.81 7.21
CA LEU A 111 -1.40 12.87 6.70
C LEU A 111 -2.01 13.35 5.37
N SER A 112 -2.25 14.66 5.24
CA SER A 112 -2.73 15.22 3.97
C SER A 112 -1.70 14.99 2.85
N MET A 113 -0.41 15.23 3.11
CA MET A 113 0.67 14.97 2.17
C MET A 113 0.71 13.50 1.75
N LEU A 114 0.65 12.55 2.70
CA LEU A 114 0.60 11.11 2.39
C LEU A 114 -0.56 10.78 1.45
N LEU A 115 -1.75 11.31 1.74
CA LEU A 115 -2.97 11.08 0.96
C LEU A 115 -2.94 11.74 -0.42
N THR A 116 -2.34 12.92 -0.55
CA THR A 116 -2.37 13.72 -1.79
C THR A 116 -1.17 13.49 -2.69
N GLU A 117 -0.08 12.97 -2.15
CA GLU A 117 1.16 12.74 -2.88
C GLU A 117 1.52 11.25 -2.98
N ASN A 118 0.67 10.36 -2.45
CA ASN A 118 0.88 8.92 -2.48
C ASN A 118 2.26 8.53 -1.95
N ARG A 119 2.69 9.17 -0.85
CA ARG A 119 3.97 8.91 -0.22
C ARG A 119 3.83 7.78 0.78
N HIS A 120 4.88 6.96 0.91
CA HIS A 120 4.98 6.05 2.04
C HIS A 120 5.12 6.85 3.34
N PRO A 121 4.34 6.54 4.38
CA PRO A 121 4.74 6.90 5.73
C PRO A 121 6.09 6.27 6.06
N SER A 122 6.89 6.88 6.93
CA SER A 122 8.12 6.23 7.38
C SER A 122 7.79 5.04 8.28
N ILE A 123 8.62 3.99 8.27
CA ILE A 123 8.48 2.84 9.19
C ILE A 123 8.44 3.32 10.65
N ASP A 124 9.24 4.33 11.00
CA ASP A 124 9.20 4.93 12.35
C ASP A 124 7.85 5.56 12.69
N SER A 125 7.17 6.16 11.71
CA SER A 125 5.86 6.79 11.94
C SER A 125 4.79 5.72 12.17
N ILE A 126 4.84 4.61 11.42
CA ILE A 126 3.97 3.44 11.64
C ILE A 126 4.27 2.83 13.02
N SER A 127 5.55 2.61 13.33
CA SER A 127 5.99 2.03 14.61
C SER A 127 5.59 2.88 15.81
N CYS A 128 5.77 4.21 15.72
CA CYS A 128 5.36 5.13 16.77
C CYS A 128 3.85 5.10 16.99
N LEU A 129 3.06 5.03 15.90
CA LEU A 129 1.62 4.95 15.98
C LEU A 129 1.15 3.63 16.60
N VAL A 130 1.74 2.50 16.20
CA VAL A 130 1.41 1.19 16.77
C VAL A 130 1.67 1.17 18.28
N LYS A 131 2.81 1.68 18.74
CA LYS A 131 3.10 1.78 20.18
C LYS A 131 2.03 2.57 20.93
N LYS A 132 1.66 3.76 20.41
CA LYS A 132 0.60 4.58 21.02
C LYS A 132 -0.77 3.90 21.02
N LEU A 133 -1.08 3.14 19.98
CA LEU A 133 -2.34 2.38 19.92
C LEU A 133 -2.34 1.24 20.96
N MET A 134 -1.20 0.58 21.18
CA MET A 134 -1.04 -0.41 22.25
C MET A 134 -1.20 0.23 23.65
N ASP A 135 -0.60 1.41 23.87
CA ASP A 135 -0.76 2.15 25.12
C ASP A 135 -2.22 2.51 25.39
N ILE A 136 -2.95 2.98 24.37
CA ILE A 136 -4.39 3.24 24.46
C ILE A 136 -5.13 1.94 24.76
N ARG A 137 -4.84 0.86 24.03
CA ARG A 137 -5.51 -0.43 24.24
C ARG A 137 -5.38 -0.89 25.69
N GLN A 138 -4.21 -0.73 26.29
CA GLN A 138 -3.98 -1.07 27.69
C GLN A 138 -4.80 -0.19 28.64
N GLN A 139 -4.92 1.12 28.38
CA GLN A 139 -5.75 2.02 29.21
C GLN A 139 -7.24 1.63 29.18
N TYR A 140 -7.70 1.01 28.10
CA TYR A 140 -9.08 0.54 27.99
C TYR A 140 -9.33 -0.81 28.68
N ASP A 141 -8.32 -1.48 29.22
CA ASP A 141 -8.51 -2.73 29.97
C ASP A 141 -9.30 -2.55 31.27
N ASP A 142 -9.40 -1.34 31.81
CA ASP A 142 -10.10 -1.10 33.08
C ASP A 142 -11.60 -0.73 32.89
N TYR A 143 -12.10 -0.65 31.66
CA TYR A 143 -13.48 -0.22 31.36
C TYR A 143 -14.44 -1.41 31.18
N GLU A 144 -15.68 -1.32 31.68
CA GLU A 144 -16.65 -2.43 31.60
C GLU A 144 -17.14 -2.72 30.17
N ASP A 145 -17.40 -1.70 29.34
CA ASP A 145 -17.88 -1.83 27.95
C ASP A 145 -16.76 -1.90 26.89
N LYS A 146 -15.55 -2.30 27.30
CA LYS A 146 -14.32 -2.23 26.50
C LYS A 146 -14.27 -3.15 25.27
N ASN A 147 -15.08 -4.22 25.23
CA ASN A 147 -14.89 -5.33 24.28
C ASN A 147 -14.95 -4.92 22.80
N ALA A 148 -15.84 -4.01 22.43
CA ALA A 148 -15.95 -3.55 21.04
C ALA A 148 -14.79 -2.63 20.64
N ILE A 149 -14.40 -1.71 21.53
CA ILE A 149 -13.29 -0.77 21.32
C ILE A 149 -11.97 -1.54 21.24
N ASN A 150 -11.76 -2.48 22.15
CA ASN A 150 -10.59 -3.34 22.21
C ASN A 150 -10.44 -4.16 20.94
N ARG A 151 -11.51 -4.77 20.44
CA ARG A 151 -11.46 -5.49 19.16
C ARG A 151 -11.05 -4.57 17.99
N HIS A 152 -11.52 -3.33 17.96
CA HIS A 152 -11.11 -2.38 16.92
C HIS A 152 -9.64 -1.98 17.06
N LEU A 153 -9.16 -1.76 18.28
CA LEU A 153 -7.77 -1.47 18.59
C LEU A 153 -6.84 -2.65 18.24
N ASP A 154 -7.20 -3.87 18.65
CA ASP A 154 -6.43 -5.09 18.38
C ASP A 154 -6.29 -5.33 16.87
N ASN A 155 -7.39 -5.16 16.11
CA ASN A 155 -7.36 -5.30 14.66
C ASN A 155 -6.43 -4.27 13.99
N ILE A 156 -6.47 -3.01 14.43
CA ILE A 156 -5.62 -1.97 13.81
C ILE A 156 -4.16 -2.10 14.24
N ILE A 157 -3.89 -2.54 15.47
CA ILE A 157 -2.54 -2.85 15.96
C ILE A 157 -1.96 -4.00 15.15
N ALA A 158 -2.73 -5.08 14.95
CA ALA A 158 -2.30 -6.22 14.14
C ALA A 158 -2.03 -5.81 12.68
N GLU A 159 -2.90 -5.00 12.06
CA GLU A 159 -2.67 -4.44 10.72
C GLU A 159 -1.36 -3.64 10.67
N GLY A 160 -1.10 -2.77 11.65
CA GLY A 160 0.13 -1.99 11.72
C GLY A 160 1.39 -2.83 11.93
N GLN A 161 1.32 -3.87 12.77
CA GLN A 161 2.43 -4.83 12.97
C GLN A 161 2.73 -5.59 11.69
N GLN A 162 1.71 -6.07 10.97
CA GLN A 162 1.88 -6.74 9.68
C GLN A 162 2.57 -5.83 8.65
N LEU A 163 2.20 -4.54 8.59
CA LEU A 163 2.86 -3.58 7.70
C LEU A 163 4.34 -3.39 8.04
N ILE A 164 4.67 -3.23 9.32
CA ILE A 164 6.08 -3.14 9.77
C ILE A 164 6.84 -4.41 9.37
N THR A 165 6.29 -5.58 9.63
CA THR A 165 6.90 -6.86 9.29
C THR A 165 7.11 -7.00 7.78
N LYS A 166 6.11 -6.72 6.95
CA LYS A 166 6.25 -6.75 5.48
C LYS A 166 7.39 -5.84 5.02
N ARG A 167 7.43 -4.60 5.52
CA ARG A 167 8.41 -3.59 5.14
C ARG A 167 9.83 -3.91 5.61
N LEU A 168 9.99 -4.64 6.72
CA LEU A 168 11.29 -5.08 7.22
C LEU A 168 11.77 -6.37 6.56
N ILE A 169 10.86 -7.29 6.19
CA ILE A 169 11.21 -8.56 5.52
C ILE A 169 11.52 -8.33 4.04
N CYS A 170 10.86 -7.38 3.37
CA CYS A 170 11.16 -7.02 1.98
C CYS A 170 12.53 -6.33 1.76
N TYR A 171 13.36 -6.21 2.81
CA TYR A 171 14.76 -5.78 2.73
C TYR A 171 15.75 -6.95 2.41
N TRP A 172 15.33 -7.97 1.67
CA TRP A 172 16.19 -9.05 1.18
C TRP A 172 15.79 -9.54 -0.22
#